data_AF-A0A497LUJ0-F1
#
_entry.id   AF-A0A497LUJ0-F1
#
_cell.length_a   1.000
_cell.length_b   1.000
_cell.length_c   1.000
_cell.angle_alpha   90.00
_cell.angle_beta   90.00
_cell.angle_gamma   90.00
#
_symmetry.space_group_name_H-M   'P 1'
#
loop_
_entity.id
_entity.type
_entity.pdbx_description
1 polymer ?
#
loop_
_entity_poly.entity_id
_entity_poly.type
_entity_poly.pdbx_seq_one_letter_code
_entity_poly.pdbx_strand_id
1 'polypeptide(L)'
;MGLKVYLDEDLERRFRRLAMETYGYGRGALSRAAEEAIRMWIAGWEEAVGVEVPEDPVEAIRGLLKGVGKSGVELQHEARRIRIERFRGG
;
A
#
# COMPACT_ATOMS: atom_id res chain seq x y z
N MET A 1 -0.78 2.46 23.95
CA MET A 1 -0.09 3.71 23.56
C MET A 1 -1.05 4.51 22.69
N GLY A 2 -1.03 5.84 22.71
CA GLY A 2 -2.04 6.64 22.02
C GLY A 2 -1.51 7.97 21.50
N LEU A 3 -2.10 8.43 20.40
CA LEU A 3 -1.81 9.71 19.76
C LEU A 3 -3.00 10.65 20.01
N LYS A 4 -2.73 11.87 20.52
CA LYS A 4 -3.74 12.92 20.62
C LYS A 4 -3.68 13.80 19.39
N VAL A 5 -4.79 13.91 18.67
CA VAL A 5 -4.91 14.69 17.43
C VAL A 5 -6.02 15.70 17.62
N TYR A 6 -5.86 16.89 17.05
CA TYR A 6 -6.87 17.93 17.03
C TYR A 6 -7.36 18.07 15.59
N LEU A 7 -8.67 17.97 15.39
CA LEU A 7 -9.34 18.10 14.10
C LEU A 7 -10.32 19.26 14.21
N ASP A 8 -10.60 19.93 13.09
CA ASP A 8 -11.75 20.83 13.05
C ASP A 8 -13.07 20.05 13.21
N GLU A 9 -14.09 20.74 13.68
CA GLU A 9 -15.37 20.14 14.05
C GLU A 9 -16.07 19.45 12.86
N ASP A 10 -15.97 20.04 11.67
CA ASP A 10 -16.60 19.51 10.46
C ASP A 10 -15.92 18.21 10.00
N LEU A 11 -14.59 18.17 10.04
CA LEU A 11 -13.81 16.98 9.72
C LEU A 11 -14.06 15.86 10.74
N GLU A 12 -14.04 16.19 12.03
CA GLU A 12 -14.32 15.21 13.10
C GLU A 12 -15.72 14.60 12.94
N ARG A 13 -16.73 15.44 12.69
CA ARG A 13 -18.12 15.00 12.51
C ARG A 13 -18.25 14.05 11.32
N ARG A 14 -17.62 14.37 10.19
CA ARG A 14 -17.62 13.52 8.99
C ARG A 14 -16.90 12.20 9.24
N PHE A 15 -15.72 12.24 9.85
CA PHE A 15 -14.93 11.07 10.16
C PHE A 15 -15.68 10.11 11.09
N ARG A 16 -16.27 10.62 12.17
CA ARG A 16 -17.06 9.80 13.12
C ARG A 16 -18.24 9.12 12.43
N ARG A 17 -18.98 9.84 11.60
CA ARG A 17 -20.12 9.26 10.87
C ARG A 17 -19.68 8.10 9.99
N LEU A 18 -18.69 8.33 9.13
CA LEU A 18 -18.19 7.31 8.22
C LEU A 18 -17.62 6.10 8.97
N ALA A 19 -16.83 6.32 10.01
CA ALA A 19 -16.29 5.24 10.83
C ALA A 19 -17.39 4.35 11.43
N MET A 20 -18.48 4.95 11.92
CA MET A 20 -19.61 4.19 12.47
C MET A 20 -20.42 3.47 11.38
N GLU A 21 -20.62 4.10 10.22
CA GLU A 21 -21.27 3.48 9.06
C GLU A 21 -20.47 2.29 8.50
N THR A 22 -19.13 2.37 8.50
CA THR A 22 -18.24 1.33 7.97
C THR A 22 -18.02 0.18 8.95
N TYR A 23 -17.74 0.45 10.22
CA TYR A 23 -17.35 -0.58 11.20
C TYR A 23 -18.41 -0.87 12.27
N GLY A 24 -19.55 -0.19 12.20
CA GLY A 24 -20.65 -0.32 13.14
C GLY A 24 -20.52 0.60 14.37
N TYR A 25 -21.61 0.68 15.14
CA TYR A 25 -21.76 1.59 16.29
C TYR A 25 -21.18 1.04 17.60
N GLY A 26 -20.13 0.21 17.49
CA GLY A 26 -19.49 -0.48 18.61
C GLY A 26 -18.28 0.26 19.17
N ARG A 27 -17.80 -0.21 20.34
CA ARG A 27 -16.50 0.24 20.88
C ARG A 27 -15.38 -0.10 19.90
N GLY A 28 -14.56 0.90 19.57
CA GLY A 28 -13.36 0.74 18.74
C GLY A 28 -13.52 1.11 17.25
N ALA A 29 -14.73 1.42 16.76
CA ALA A 29 -14.93 1.82 15.36
C ALA A 29 -14.07 3.04 14.96
N LEU A 30 -14.02 4.07 15.82
CA LEU A 30 -13.19 5.26 15.59
C LEU A 30 -11.69 4.94 15.59
N SER A 31 -11.23 4.10 16.52
CA SER A 31 -9.84 3.70 16.62
C SER A 31 -9.41 2.90 15.38
N ARG A 32 -10.26 1.98 14.91
CA ARG A 32 -10.02 1.18 13.72
C ARG A 32 -9.95 2.05 12.46
N ALA A 33 -10.91 2.95 12.28
CA ALA A 33 -10.91 3.90 11.17
C ALA A 33 -9.68 4.82 11.20
N ALA A 34 -9.24 5.25 12.39
CA ALA A 34 -8.09 6.12 12.54
C ALA A 34 -6.78 5.39 12.21
N GLU A 35 -6.64 4.15 12.68
CA GLU A 35 -5.50 3.31 12.33
C GLU A 35 -5.43 3.05 10.82
N GLU A 36 -6.55 2.74 10.18
CA GLU A 36 -6.61 2.54 8.73
C GLU A 36 -6.25 3.82 7.96
N ALA A 37 -6.81 4.97 8.34
CA ALA A 37 -6.49 6.25 7.72
C ALA A 37 -5.00 6.61 7.86
N ILE A 38 -4.40 6.38 9.03
CA ILE A 38 -2.97 6.61 9.25
C ILE A 38 -2.13 5.66 8.39
N ARG A 39 -2.50 4.38 8.29
CA ARG A 39 -1.82 3.42 7.40
C ARG A 39 -1.88 3.84 5.94
N MET A 40 -3.03 4.30 5.47
CA MET A 40 -3.19 4.80 4.10
C MET A 40 -2.37 6.06 3.84
N TRP A 41 -2.34 6.99 4.80
CA TRP A 41 -1.51 8.18 4.72
C TRP A 41 -0.02 7.80 4.65
N ILE A 42 0.45 6.94 5.55
CA ILE A 42 1.83 6.45 5.54
C ILE A 42 2.15 5.80 4.20
N ALA A 43 1.34 4.86 3.71
CA ALA A 43 1.60 4.18 2.45
C ALA A 43 1.69 5.15 1.25
N GLY A 44 0.79 6.12 1.18
CA GLY A 44 0.81 7.13 0.12
C GLY A 44 2.02 8.06 0.17
N TRP A 45 2.64 8.23 1.35
CA TRP A 45 3.82 9.07 1.53
C TRP A 45 5.13 8.30 1.57
N GLU A 46 5.17 7.05 2.02
CA GLU A 46 6.34 6.19 1.92
C GLU A 46 6.70 5.93 0.46
N GLU A 47 5.70 5.79 -0.43
CA GLU A 47 5.94 5.71 -1.87
C GLU A 47 6.50 7.03 -2.45
N ALA A 48 6.12 8.17 -1.87
CA ALA A 48 6.52 9.51 -2.33
C ALA A 48 7.83 10.04 -1.70
N VAL A 49 8.19 9.57 -0.51
CA VAL A 49 9.32 10.06 0.31
C VAL A 49 10.41 9.00 0.47
N GLY A 50 10.09 7.72 0.27
CA GLY A 50 10.93 6.58 0.61
C GLY A 50 11.54 5.80 -0.55
N VAL A 51 11.34 6.21 -1.79
CA VAL A 51 12.24 5.77 -2.87
C VAL A 51 13.32 6.84 -2.99
N GLU A 52 14.43 6.66 -2.26
CA GLU A 52 15.70 7.15 -2.79
C GLU A 52 15.85 6.47 -4.14
N VAL A 53 15.46 7.16 -5.21
CA VAL A 53 15.72 6.69 -6.56
C VAL A 53 17.25 6.64 -6.64
N PRO A 54 17.85 5.45 -6.77
CA PRO A 54 19.29 5.36 -6.89
C PRO A 54 19.73 6.25 -8.04
N GLU A 55 20.90 6.89 -7.94
CA GLU A 55 21.41 7.74 -9.03
C GLU A 55 21.35 7.03 -10.39
N ASP A 56 21.54 5.70 -10.39
CA ASP A 56 21.22 4.82 -11.50
C ASP A 56 20.20 3.73 -11.08
N PRO A 57 18.90 3.95 -11.33
CA PRO A 57 17.87 2.98 -10.99
C PRO A 57 17.93 1.73 -11.88
N VAL A 58 18.48 1.83 -13.09
CA VAL A 58 18.61 0.71 -14.02
C VAL A 58 19.68 -0.26 -13.52
N GLU A 59 20.84 0.26 -13.09
CA GLU A 59 21.90 -0.57 -12.51
C GLU A 59 21.51 -1.16 -11.16
N ALA A 60 20.76 -0.43 -10.32
CA ALA A 60 20.24 -0.99 -9.07
C ALA A 60 19.34 -2.21 -9.32
N ILE A 61 18.39 -2.10 -10.26
CA ILE A 61 17.53 -3.22 -10.66
C ILE A 61 18.36 -4.36 -11.27
N ARG A 62 19.35 -4.05 -12.10
CA ARG A 62 20.26 -5.04 -12.71
C ARG A 62 21.07 -5.80 -11.67
N GLY A 63 21.54 -5.12 -10.61
CA GLY A 63 22.23 -5.71 -9.48
C GLY A 63 21.36 -6.70 -8.70
N LEU A 64 20.11 -6.32 -8.40
CA LEU A 64 19.14 -7.21 -7.75
C LEU A 64 18.84 -8.46 -8.59
N LEU A 65 18.81 -8.33 -9.91
CA LEU A 65 18.55 -9.43 -10.84
C LEU A 65 19.80 -10.25 -11.20
N LYS A 66 20.99 -9.93 -10.68
CA LYS A 66 22.25 -10.60 -11.06
C LYS A 66 22.25 -12.11 -10.77
N GLY A 67 21.51 -12.57 -9.76
CA GLY A 67 21.35 -13.99 -9.43
C GLY A 67 20.27 -14.70 -10.25
N VAL A 68 19.44 -13.93 -10.97
CA VAL A 68 18.40 -14.46 -11.84
C VAL A 68 19.06 -14.77 -13.18
N GLY A 69 19.47 -16.02 -13.36
CA GLY A 69 20.09 -16.51 -14.61
C GLY A 69 19.16 -16.57 -15.83
N LYS A 70 18.14 -15.71 -15.88
CA LYS A 70 17.16 -15.58 -16.96
C LYS A 70 17.23 -14.18 -17.53
N SER A 71 17.18 -14.07 -18.85
CA SER A 71 17.04 -12.80 -19.55
C SER A 71 15.69 -12.14 -19.26
N GLY A 72 15.61 -10.82 -19.50
CA GLY A 72 14.36 -10.08 -19.38
C GLY A 72 13.24 -10.64 -20.27
N VAL A 73 13.57 -11.16 -21.45
CA VAL A 73 12.62 -11.78 -22.38
C VAL A 73 12.07 -13.09 -21.82
N GLU A 74 12.93 -13.92 -21.21
CA GLU A 74 12.50 -15.17 -20.57
C GLU A 74 11.59 -14.92 -19.37
N LEU A 75 11.91 -13.91 -18.55
CA LEU A 75 11.09 -13.48 -17.43
C LEU A 75 9.72 -12.96 -17.90
N GLN A 76 9.66 -12.24 -19.02
CA GLN A 76 8.40 -11.77 -19.61
C GLN A 76 7.53 -12.93 -20.10
N HIS A 77 8.12 -13.94 -20.75
CA HIS A 77 7.39 -15.14 -21.16
C HIS A 77 6.84 -15.93 -19.97
N GLU A 78 7.62 -16.06 -18.90
CA GLU A 78 7.19 -16.73 -17.67
C GLU A 78 6.07 -15.97 -16.96
N ALA A 79 6.19 -14.64 -16.82
CA ALA A 79 5.14 -13.79 -16.27
C ALA A 79 3.83 -13.91 -17.07
N ARG A 80 3.92 -13.99 -18.40
CA ARG A 80 2.75 -14.20 -19.27
C ARG A 80 2.09 -15.56 -19.00
N ARG A 81 2.87 -16.64 -18.83
CA ARG A 81 2.32 -17.97 -18.50
C ARG A 81 1.61 -17.96 -17.15
N ILE A 82 2.25 -17.43 -16.10
CA ILE A 82 1.67 -17.33 -14.75
C ILE A 82 0.33 -16.58 -14.77
N ARG A 83 0.25 -15.47 -15.53
CA ARG A 83 -1.00 -14.71 -15.67
C ARG A 83 -2.10 -15.54 -16.35
N ILE A 84 -1.78 -16.28 -17.41
CA ILE A 84 -2.75 -17.13 -18.11
C ILE A 84 -3.24 -18.27 -17.22
N GLU A 85 -2.34 -18.92 -16.48
CA GLU A 85 -2.70 -19.98 -15.53
C GLU A 85 -3.62 -19.47 -14.42
N ARG A 86 -3.31 -18.29 -13.86
CA ARG A 86 -4.14 -17.63 -12.85
C ARG A 86 -5.56 -17.29 -13.35
N PHE A 87 -5.71 -16.99 -14.64
CA PHE A 87 -7.02 -16.73 -15.27
C PHE A 87 -7.81 -17.99 -15.63
N ARG A 88 -7.15 -19.15 -15.74
CA ARG A 88 -7.81 -20.43 -16.08
C ARG A 88 -8.26 -21.23 -14.86
N GLY A 89 -7.74 -20.91 -13.67
CA GLY A 89 -8.06 -21.58 -12.41
C GLY A 89 -9.12 -20.87 -11.56
N GLY A 90 -9.87 -19.92 -12.12
CA GLY A 90 -10.95 -19.18 -11.46
C GLY A 90 -12.29 -19.37 -12.15
#